data_AF-A0A9E2CKI9-F1
#
_entry.id   AF-A0A9E2CKI9-F1
#
_cell.length_a   1.000
_cell.length_b   1.000
_cell.length_c   1.000
_cell.angle_alpha   90.00
_cell.angle_beta   90.00
_cell.angle_gamma   90.00
#
_symmetry.space_group_name_H-M   'P 1'
#
loop_
_entity.id
_entity.type
_entity.pdbx_description
1 polymer ?
#
loop_
_entity_poly.entity_id
_entity_poly.type
_entity_poly.pdbx_seq_one_letter_code
_entity_poly.pdbx_strand_id
1 'polypeptide(L)'
;MLRDVRRIRRLSQLGLSLQADVSQRHLSCLESGKARPSREMVVQLATALDLSIRERNRLLMSAGFAGLYPQRPLAAADMGPVRAALDLLLSHHAPLPAVVVDRAWNLIDSMVLPTSEKNSPASRF
;
A
#
# COMPACT_ATOMS: atom_id res chain seq x y z
N MET A 1 5.82 -4.29 -15.98
CA MET A 1 5.81 -3.78 -14.59
C MET A 1 6.78 -2.61 -14.38
N LEU A 2 8.12 -2.78 -14.46
CA LEU A 2 9.08 -1.70 -14.20
C LEU A 2 8.80 -0.43 -15.02
N ARG A 3 8.66 -0.58 -16.34
CA ARG A 3 8.34 0.52 -17.27
C ARG A 3 7.04 1.24 -16.91
N ASP A 4 6.02 0.47 -16.55
CA ASP A 4 4.68 1.00 -16.29
C ASP A 4 4.67 1.82 -15.00
N VAL A 5 5.33 1.30 -13.96
CA VAL A 5 5.52 1.98 -12.68
C VAL A 5 6.33 3.27 -12.84
N ARG A 6 7.41 3.25 -13.65
CA ARG A 6 8.18 4.46 -13.98
C ARG A 6 7.30 5.52 -14.67
N ARG A 7 6.48 5.11 -15.63
CA ARG A 7 5.58 6.01 -16.37
C ARG A 7 4.51 6.62 -15.48
N ILE A 8 3.92 5.85 -14.56
CA ILE A 8 2.94 6.35 -13.58
C ILE A 8 3.56 7.45 -12.72
N ARG A 9 4.83 7.30 -12.33
CA ARG A 9 5.60 8.30 -11.57
C ARG A 9 6.21 9.41 -12.44
N ARG A 10 5.90 9.44 -13.73
CA ARG A 10 6.35 10.46 -14.70
C ARG A 10 7.87 10.64 -14.79
N LEU A 11 8.64 9.59 -14.48
CA LEU A 11 10.10 9.61 -14.60
C LEU A 11 10.51 9.21 -16.02
N SER A 12 11.47 9.92 -16.60
CA SER A 12 12.14 9.47 -17.83
C SER A 12 13.10 8.31 -17.54
N GLN A 13 13.53 7.56 -18.56
CA GLN A 13 14.57 6.53 -18.35
C GLN A 13 15.85 7.16 -17.80
N LEU A 14 16.26 8.32 -18.33
CA LEU A 14 17.42 9.06 -17.84
C LEU A 14 17.22 9.51 -16.39
N GLY A 15 16.04 10.02 -16.04
CA GLY A 15 15.74 10.45 -14.68
C GLY A 15 15.84 9.31 -13.68
N LEU A 16 15.24 8.16 -13.97
CA LEU A 16 15.34 6.99 -13.10
C LEU A 16 16.77 6.44 -13.06
N SER A 17 17.50 6.43 -14.17
CA SER A 17 18.87 5.91 -14.22
C SER A 17 19.82 6.73 -13.36
N LEU A 18 19.66 8.06 -13.34
CA LEU A 18 20.41 8.96 -12.46
C LEU A 18 20.05 8.74 -10.98
N GLN A 19 18.76 8.63 -10.66
CA GLN A 19 18.32 8.38 -9.28
C GLN A 19 18.75 7.02 -8.73
N ALA A 20 18.79 6.02 -9.60
CA ALA A 20 19.15 4.67 -9.24
C ALA A 20 20.64 4.39 -9.43
N ASP A 21 21.48 5.35 -9.83
CA ASP A 21 22.91 5.14 -10.13
C ASP A 21 23.17 3.93 -11.04
N VAL A 22 22.46 3.89 -12.17
CA VAL A 22 22.62 2.86 -13.21
C VAL A 22 22.67 3.50 -14.58
N SER A 23 23.25 2.81 -15.56
CA SER A 23 23.22 3.32 -16.93
C SER A 23 21.81 3.31 -17.51
N GLN A 24 21.44 4.39 -18.22
CA GLN A 24 20.16 4.46 -18.93
C GLN A 24 20.02 3.33 -19.98
N ARG A 25 21.13 2.94 -20.63
CA ARG A 25 21.17 1.81 -21.56
C ARG A 25 20.78 0.50 -20.88
N HIS A 26 21.35 0.23 -19.70
CA HIS A 26 21.00 -0.96 -18.93
C HIS A 26 19.54 -0.93 -18.49
N LEU A 27 19.06 0.21 -17.99
CA LEU A 27 17.65 0.38 -17.63
C LEU A 27 16.71 0.11 -18.83
N SER A 28 17.07 0.57 -20.03
CA SER A 28 16.31 0.29 -21.26
C SER A 28 16.26 -1.20 -21.59
N CYS A 29 17.38 -1.91 -21.44
CA CYS A 29 17.42 -3.37 -21.60
C CYS A 29 16.55 -4.10 -20.58
N LEU A 30 16.55 -3.67 -19.32
CA LEU A 30 15.69 -4.21 -18.27
C LEU A 30 14.20 -4.01 -18.59
N GLU A 31 13.82 -2.80 -19.03
CA GLU A 31 12.44 -2.50 -19.40
C GLU A 31 11.95 -3.27 -20.63
N SER A 32 12.88 -3.64 -21.51
CA SER A 32 12.61 -4.40 -22.73
C SER A 32 12.73 -5.91 -22.55
N GLY A 33 13.10 -6.39 -21.36
CA GLY A 33 13.33 -7.82 -21.08
C GLY A 33 14.59 -8.41 -21.71
N LYS A 34 15.46 -7.58 -22.30
CA LYS A 34 16.73 -8.01 -22.92
C LYS A 34 17.84 -8.32 -21.91
N ALA A 35 17.66 -7.92 -20.66
CA ALA A 35 18.56 -8.21 -19.55
C ALA A 35 17.75 -8.68 -18.33
N ARG A 36 18.35 -9.55 -17.52
CA ARG A 36 17.78 -9.98 -16.24
C ARG A 36 18.42 -9.16 -15.11
N PRO A 37 17.64 -8.47 -14.26
CA PRO A 37 18.19 -7.77 -13.12
C PRO A 37 18.59 -8.75 -12.01
N SER A 38 19.61 -8.41 -11.22
CA SER A 38 19.83 -9.09 -9.94
C SER A 38 18.74 -8.70 -8.92
N ARG A 39 18.65 -9.42 -7.81
CA ARG A 39 17.73 -9.06 -6.73
C ARG A 39 18.05 -7.67 -6.17
N GLU A 40 19.31 -7.36 -5.97
CA GLU A 40 19.81 -6.09 -5.45
C GLU A 40 19.43 -4.93 -6.40
N MET A 41 19.59 -5.15 -7.71
CA MET A 41 19.18 -4.19 -8.74
C MET A 41 17.68 -3.89 -8.67
N VAL A 42 16.84 -4.90 -8.45
CA VAL A 42 15.40 -4.69 -8.29
C VAL A 42 15.10 -3.86 -7.04
N VAL A 43 15.79 -4.10 -5.92
CA VAL A 43 15.62 -3.32 -4.68
C VAL A 43 16.09 -1.87 -4.87
N GLN A 44 17.21 -1.65 -5.56
CA GLN A 44 17.74 -0.34 -5.89
C GLN A 44 16.77 0.46 -6.76
N LEU A 45 16.26 -0.13 -7.84
CA LEU A 45 15.25 0.48 -8.71
C LEU A 45 13.94 0.75 -7.98
N ALA A 46 13.49 -0.18 -7.12
CA ALA A 46 12.32 0.01 -6.29
C ALA A 46 12.47 1.17 -5.29
N THR A 47 13.68 1.40 -4.80
CA THR A 47 14.00 2.50 -3.88
C THR A 47 14.02 3.83 -4.64
N ALA A 48 14.68 3.88 -5.80
CA ALA A 48 14.72 5.08 -6.64
C ALA A 48 13.32 5.48 -7.17
N LEU A 49 12.46 4.50 -7.41
CA LEU A 49 11.06 4.71 -7.76
C LEU A 49 10.18 5.10 -6.56
N ASP A 50 10.69 5.18 -5.33
CA ASP A 50 9.90 5.41 -4.12
C ASP A 50 8.66 4.49 -4.05
N LEU A 51 8.91 3.18 -4.20
CA LEU A 51 7.88 2.16 -4.10
C LEU A 51 7.58 1.86 -2.63
N SER A 52 6.30 1.78 -2.29
CA SER A 52 5.85 1.18 -1.03
C SER A 52 6.33 -0.27 -0.92
N ILE A 53 6.50 -0.77 0.30
CA ILE A 53 6.96 -2.14 0.58
C ILE A 53 6.18 -3.20 -0.23
N ARG A 54 4.86 -3.02 -0.40
CA ARG A 54 4.02 -3.89 -1.22
C ARG A 54 4.38 -3.83 -2.70
N GLU A 55 4.56 -2.63 -3.25
CA GLU A 55 5.00 -2.45 -4.64
C GLU A 55 6.41 -3.02 -4.86
N ARG A 56 7.32 -2.91 -3.89
CA ARG A 56 8.66 -3.52 -3.96
C ARG A 56 8.57 -5.03 -4.11
N ASN A 57 7.76 -5.70 -3.29
CA ASN A 57 7.54 -7.13 -3.41
C ASN A 57 6.92 -7.51 -4.75
N ARG A 58 5.95 -6.73 -5.25
CA ARG A 58 5.37 -6.97 -6.57
C ARG A 58 6.42 -6.85 -7.67
N LEU A 59 7.32 -5.86 -7.58
CA LEU A 59 8.40 -5.71 -8.54
C LEU A 59 9.38 -6.89 -8.49
N LEU A 60 9.77 -7.32 -7.28
CA LEU A 60 10.58 -8.53 -7.06
C LEU A 60 9.94 -9.77 -7.68
N MET A 61 8.67 -10.01 -7.42
CA MET A 61 7.91 -11.14 -7.98
C MET A 61 7.83 -11.06 -9.50
N SER A 62 7.61 -9.87 -10.07
CA SER A 62 7.60 -9.69 -11.53
C SER A 62 8.96 -9.94 -12.20
N ALA A 63 10.05 -9.80 -11.43
CA ALA A 63 11.41 -10.10 -11.87
C ALA A 63 11.82 -11.57 -11.62
N GLY A 64 10.92 -12.40 -11.08
CA GLY A 64 11.17 -13.81 -10.80
C GLY A 64 11.75 -14.11 -9.41
N PHE A 65 11.72 -13.15 -8.49
CA PHE A 65 12.22 -13.31 -7.12
C PHE A 65 11.07 -13.40 -6.10
N ALA A 66 11.29 -14.09 -4.98
CA ALA A 66 10.39 -14.00 -3.84
C ALA A 66 10.40 -12.58 -3.25
N GLY A 67 9.24 -12.12 -2.74
CA GLY A 67 9.12 -10.87 -2.01
C GLY A 67 10.03 -10.85 -0.78
N LEU A 68 10.67 -9.71 -0.53
CA LEU A 68 11.65 -9.56 0.55
C LEU A 68 10.98 -9.17 1.87
N TYR A 69 9.85 -8.48 1.81
CA TYR A 69 9.24 -7.84 2.97
C TYR A 69 7.94 -8.55 3.36
N PRO A 70 7.82 -9.13 4.56
CA PRO A 70 6.57 -9.76 4.97
C PRO A 70 5.45 -8.73 5.10
N GLN A 71 4.22 -9.11 4.70
CA GLN A 71 3.01 -8.34 5.00
C GLN A 71 2.25 -9.05 6.09
N ARG A 72 1.87 -8.31 7.13
CA ARG A 72 1.05 -8.81 8.22
C ARG A 72 -0.34 -8.20 8.10
N PRO A 73 -1.40 -9.02 8.01
CA PRO A 73 -2.76 -8.49 8.08
C PRO A 73 -3.00 -7.91 9.47
N LEU A 74 -3.85 -6.88 9.56
CA LEU A 74 -4.23 -6.31 10.87
C LEU A 74 -4.86 -7.38 11.78
N ALA A 75 -5.46 -8.43 11.22
CA ALA A 75 -6.03 -9.57 11.95
C ALA A 75 -4.99 -10.57 12.50
N ALA A 76 -3.69 -10.40 12.20
CA ALA A 76 -2.65 -11.31 12.71
C ALA A 76 -2.61 -11.32 14.25
N ALA A 77 -2.29 -12.47 14.85
CA ALA A 77 -2.31 -12.63 16.31
C ALA A 77 -1.36 -11.62 17.02
N ASP A 78 -0.20 -11.35 16.43
CA ASP A 78 0.80 -10.40 16.91
C ASP A 78 0.40 -8.92 16.75
N MET A 79 -0.67 -8.62 15.99
CA MET A 79 -1.23 -7.28 15.82
C MET A 79 -2.26 -6.89 16.90
N GLY A 80 -2.44 -7.73 17.93
CA GLY A 80 -3.36 -7.46 19.05
C GLY A 80 -3.20 -6.08 19.69
N PRO A 81 -1.98 -5.62 20.03
CA PRO A 81 -1.77 -4.29 20.61
C PRO A 81 -2.19 -3.15 19.68
N VAL A 82 -2.00 -3.29 18.37
CA VAL A 82 -2.38 -2.28 17.38
C VAL A 82 -3.91 -2.18 17.29
N ARG A 83 -4.62 -3.31 17.27
CA ARG A 83 -6.09 -3.33 17.28
C ARG A 83 -6.65 -2.68 18.54
N ALA A 84 -6.13 -3.04 19.72
CA ALA A 84 -6.57 -2.44 20.98
C ALA A 84 -6.38 -0.90 21.01
N ALA A 85 -5.29 -0.40 20.43
CA ALA A 85 -5.07 1.04 20.30
C ALA A 85 -6.06 1.70 19.34
N LEU A 86 -6.39 1.06 18.21
CA LEU A 86 -7.40 1.54 17.26
C LEU A 86 -8.79 1.57 17.92
N ASP A 87 -9.17 0.51 18.64
CA ASP A 87 -10.44 0.42 19.37
C ASP A 87 -10.57 1.55 20.40
N LEU A 88 -9.50 1.85 21.14
CA LEU A 88 -9.46 2.99 22.07
C LEU A 88 -9.66 4.32 21.36
N LEU A 89 -8.93 4.56 20.26
CA LEU A 89 -9.05 5.81 19.49
C LEU A 89 -10.47 6.00 18.92
N LEU A 90 -11.06 4.94 18.38
CA LEU A 90 -12.44 4.97 17.88
C LEU A 90 -13.44 5.23 19.00
N SER A 91 -13.25 4.62 20.16
CA SER A 91 -14.11 4.81 21.33
C SER A 91 -14.03 6.23 21.88
N HIS A 92 -12.83 6.83 21.91
CA HIS A 92 -12.62 8.22 22.34
C HIS A 92 -13.22 9.26 21.39
N HIS A 93 -13.36 8.92 20.10
CA HIS A 93 -13.98 9.80 19.13
C HIS A 93 -15.52 9.79 19.18
N ALA A 94 -16.15 8.89 19.95
CA ALA A 94 -17.60 8.86 20.09
C ALA A 94 -18.13 10.19 20.67
N PRO A 95 -19.24 10.76 20.13
CA PRO A 95 -20.14 10.19 19.12
C PRO A 95 -19.82 10.59 17.67
N LEU A 96 -18.63 11.13 17.37
CA LEU A 96 -18.25 11.49 16.01
C LEU A 96 -18.03 10.23 15.18
N PRO A 97 -18.56 10.15 13.95
CA PRO A 97 -18.30 9.04 13.06
C PRO A 97 -16.80 8.96 12.75
N ALA A 98 -16.24 7.76 12.80
CA ALA A 98 -14.83 7.50 12.53
C ALA A 98 -14.69 6.23 11.69
N VAL A 99 -13.69 6.21 10.80
CA VAL A 99 -13.36 5.05 9.95
C VAL A 99 -11.88 4.78 10.00
N VAL A 100 -11.51 3.50 10.02
CA VAL A 100 -10.15 3.03 9.86
C VAL A 100 -10.01 2.50 8.44
N VAL A 101 -9.08 3.06 7.69
CA VAL A 101 -8.77 2.62 6.33
C VAL A 101 -7.31 2.22 6.22
N ASP A 102 -7.02 1.24 5.36
CA ASP A 102 -5.64 0.95 4.99
C ASP A 102 -5.11 1.95 3.94
N ARG A 103 -3.82 1.85 3.59
CA ARG A 103 -3.20 2.70 2.56
C ARG A 103 -3.87 2.60 1.18
N ALA A 104 -4.56 1.50 0.89
CA ALA A 104 -5.26 1.28 -0.37
C ALA A 104 -6.72 1.78 -0.32
N TRP A 105 -7.10 2.54 0.72
CA TRP A 105 -8.46 3.01 0.96
C TRP A 105 -9.48 1.89 1.18
N ASN A 106 -9.03 0.68 1.56
CA ASN A 106 -9.95 -0.35 2.01
C ASN A 106 -10.45 0.00 3.42
N LEU A 107 -11.75 -0.06 3.62
CA LEU A 107 -12.36 0.05 4.95
C LEU A 107 -11.95 -1.17 5.77
N ILE A 108 -11.29 -0.92 6.90
CA ILE A 108 -10.86 -1.94 7.85
C ILE A 108 -11.84 -2.02 9.01
N ASP A 109 -12.29 -0.86 9.49
CA ASP A 109 -13.27 -0.75 10.56
C ASP A 109 -14.01 0.60 10.47
N SER A 110 -15.18 0.69 11.10
CA SER A 110 -15.97 1.91 11.16
C SER A 110 -16.79 1.98 12.44
N MET A 111 -16.73 3.12 13.12
CA MET A 111 -17.62 3.48 14.22
C MET A 111 -18.70 4.42 13.67
N VAL A 112 -19.90 3.87 13.45
CA VAL A 112 -21.10 4.63 13.03
C VAL A 112 -22.20 4.32 14.04
N LEU A 113 -22.88 5.36 14.54
CA LEU A 113 -24.04 5.18 15.41
C LEU A 113 -25.13 4.39 14.66
N PRO A 114 -25.83 3.45 15.31
CA PRO A 114 -27.09 2.95 14.77
C PRO A 114 -28.04 4.14 14.65
N THR A 115 -28.38 4.53 13.43
CA THR A 115 -29.45 5.51 13.19
C THR A 115 -30.72 4.96 13.82
N SER A 116 -31.20 5.60 14.88
CA SER A 116 -32.51 5.30 15.43
C SER A 116 -33.55 5.66 14.36
N GLU A 117 -34.10 4.64 13.72
CA GLU A 117 -35.35 4.78 12.97
C GLU A 117 -36.40 5.35 13.93
N LYS A 118 -36.84 6.58 13.63
CA LYS A 118 -38.05 7.17 14.19
C LYS A 118 -39.22 6.27 13.82
N ASN A 119 -39.68 5.42 14.73
CA ASN A 119 -41.03 4.90 14.70
C ASN A 119 -41.56 4.75 16.13
N SER A 120 -42.04 5.85 16.68
CA SER A 120 -43.00 5.81 17.79
C SER A 120 -44.38 6.06 17.19
N PRO A 121 -45.36 5.16 17.38
CA PRO A 121 -46.68 5.31 16.79
C PRO A 121 -47.42 6.45 17.47
N ALA A 122 -48.10 7.26 16.66
CA ALA A 122 -49.03 8.27 17.14
C ALA A 122 -50.13 7.60 17.98
N SER A 123 -50.00 7.62 19.31
CA SER A 123 -51.14 7.39 20.22
C SER A 123 -51.93 8.69 20.32
N ARG A 124 -52.87 8.87 19.39
CA ARG A 124 -54.10 9.59 19.69
C ARG A 124 -54.87 8.78 20.73
N PHE A 125 -55.10 9.35 21.90
CA PHE A 125 -56.41 9.44 22.57
C PHE A 125 -56.36 10.58 23.57
#